data_AF-A0A949JWT6-F1
#
_entry.id   AF-A0A949JWT6-F1
#
_cell.length_a   1.000
_cell.length_b   1.000
_cell.length_c   1.000
_cell.angle_alpha   90.00
_cell.angle_beta   90.00
_cell.angle_gamma   90.00
#
_symmetry.space_group_name_H-M   'P 1'
#
loop_
_entity.id
_entity.type
_entity.pdbx_description
1 polymer ?
#
loop_
_entity_poly.entity_id
_entity_poly.type
_entity_poly.pdbx_seq_one_letter_code
_entity_poly.pdbx_strand_id
1 'polypeptide(L)'
;MKDCTDYIQNLCSYVDGEADDSICREIEKHLRDCPECRVMVDTLKKTVVLCKEGEEKHISIELRARLESILEKKWKERFGNEADEQTPPDSEEAVPDVEDSDSGDEK
;
A
#
# COMPACT_ATOMS: atom_id res chain seq x y z
N MET A 1 -17.25 -20.64 -16.57
CA MET A 1 -17.12 -19.17 -16.48
C MET A 1 -16.68 -18.93 -15.05
N LYS A 2 -15.51 -18.32 -14.82
CA LYS A 2 -15.03 -18.06 -13.45
C LYS A 2 -15.96 -17.07 -12.77
N ASP A 3 -16.20 -17.25 -11.47
CA ASP A 3 -17.13 -16.42 -10.72
C ASP A 3 -16.53 -15.03 -10.48
N CYS A 4 -17.37 -14.02 -10.26
CA CYS A 4 -16.92 -12.64 -10.03
C CYS A 4 -15.86 -12.53 -8.92
N THR A 5 -15.98 -13.38 -7.89
CA THR A 5 -15.07 -13.48 -6.75
C THR A 5 -13.64 -13.91 -7.12
N ASP A 6 -13.48 -14.71 -8.18
CA ASP A 6 -12.16 -15.24 -8.58
C ASP A 6 -11.25 -14.14 -9.13
N TYR A 7 -11.81 -13.03 -9.59
CA TYR A 7 -11.05 -11.90 -10.13
C TYR A 7 -10.77 -10.81 -9.10
N ILE A 8 -11.41 -10.85 -7.93
CA ILE A 8 -11.23 -9.84 -6.88
C ILE A 8 -9.78 -9.84 -6.36
N GLN A 9 -9.15 -11.01 -6.27
CA GLN A 9 -7.76 -11.14 -5.80
C GLN A 9 -6.75 -10.44 -6.70
N ASN A 10 -7.00 -10.40 -8.01
CA ASN A 10 -6.09 -9.79 -8.99
C ASN A 10 -6.55 -8.39 -9.43
N LEU A 11 -7.65 -7.90 -8.86
CA LEU A 11 -8.27 -6.65 -9.29
C LEU A 11 -7.43 -5.42 -8.92
N CYS A 12 -6.76 -5.44 -7.77
CA CYS A 12 -5.87 -4.36 -7.35
C CYS A 12 -4.70 -4.24 -8.34
N SER A 13 -3.95 -5.32 -8.57
CA SER A 13 -2.85 -5.34 -9.55
C SER A 13 -3.31 -4.95 -10.95
N TYR A 14 -4.51 -5.33 -11.37
CA TYR A 14 -5.08 -4.90 -12.65
C TYR A 14 -5.38 -3.39 -12.71
N VAL A 15 -5.94 -2.83 -11.64
CA VAL A 15 -6.25 -1.38 -11.57
C VAL A 15 -4.98 -0.54 -11.48
N ASP A 16 -3.95 -1.05 -10.80
CA ASP A 16 -2.66 -0.39 -10.64
C ASP A 16 -1.73 -0.58 -11.86
N GLY A 17 -2.07 -1.49 -12.78
CA GLY A 17 -1.32 -1.75 -14.01
C GLY A 17 -0.14 -2.71 -13.83
N GLU A 18 -0.11 -3.46 -12.74
CA GLU A 18 0.94 -4.38 -12.34
C GLU A 18 0.59 -5.86 -12.62
N ALA A 19 -0.62 -6.13 -13.12
CA ALA A 19 -1.04 -7.49 -13.47
C ALA A 19 -0.45 -7.96 -14.80
N ASP A 20 -0.10 -9.25 -14.87
CA ASP A 20 0.37 -9.88 -16.10
C ASP A 20 -0.66 -9.84 -17.24
N ASP A 21 -0.18 -9.82 -18.49
CA ASP A 21 -1.01 -9.81 -19.71
C ASP A 21 -2.06 -10.93 -19.77
N SER A 22 -1.73 -12.10 -19.22
CA SER A 22 -2.67 -13.24 -19.17
C SER A 22 -3.87 -12.91 -18.28
N ILE A 23 -3.62 -12.33 -17.11
CA ILE A 23 -4.63 -11.94 -16.12
C ILE A 23 -5.46 -10.77 -16.66
N CYS A 24 -4.82 -9.76 -17.25
CA CYS A 24 -5.50 -8.63 -17.89
C CYS A 24 -6.53 -9.12 -18.93
N ARG A 25 -6.15 -10.05 -19.81
CA ARG A 25 -7.05 -10.62 -20.82
C ARG A 25 -8.23 -11.38 -20.21
N GLU A 26 -8.02 -12.13 -19.13
CA GLU A 26 -9.10 -12.86 -18.46
C GLU A 26 -10.09 -11.89 -17.80
N ILE A 27 -9.59 -10.88 -17.11
CA ILE A 27 -10.41 -9.84 -16.47
C ILE A 27 -11.21 -9.07 -17.54
N GLU A 28 -10.57 -8.60 -18.61
CA GLU A 28 -11.27 -7.91 -19.70
C GLU A 28 -12.36 -8.76 -20.34
N LYS A 29 -12.13 -10.07 -20.48
CA LYS A 29 -13.16 -11.00 -20.97
C LYS A 29 -14.35 -11.05 -20.02
N HIS A 30 -14.11 -11.17 -18.72
CA HIS A 30 -15.18 -11.15 -17.73
C HIS A 30 -15.96 -9.82 -17.72
N LEU A 31 -15.27 -8.68 -17.82
CA LEU A 31 -15.90 -7.35 -17.82
C LEU A 31 -16.78 -7.09 -19.06
N ARG A 32 -16.53 -7.79 -20.18
CA ARG A 32 -17.42 -7.76 -21.35
C ARG A 32 -18.75 -8.46 -21.08
N ASP A 33 -18.71 -9.57 -20.33
CA ASP A 33 -19.86 -10.44 -20.09
C ASP A 33 -20.60 -10.12 -18.77
N CYS A 34 -20.00 -9.34 -17.87
CA CYS A 34 -20.55 -9.00 -16.55
C CYS A 34 -20.66 -7.47 -16.33
N PRO A 35 -21.88 -6.89 -16.47
CA PRO A 35 -22.10 -5.47 -16.25
C PRO A 35 -21.82 -4.99 -14.81
N GLU A 36 -22.10 -5.83 -13.80
CA GLU A 36 -21.91 -5.49 -12.40
C GLU A 36 -20.42 -5.30 -12.07
N CYS A 37 -19.58 -6.23 -12.51
CA CYS A 37 -18.14 -6.14 -12.35
C CYS A 37 -17.55 -4.95 -13.11
N ARG A 38 -18.12 -4.60 -14.27
CA ARG A 38 -17.71 -3.39 -15.00
C ARG A 38 -17.94 -2.12 -14.18
N VAL A 39 -19.13 -1.98 -13.59
CA VAL A 39 -19.44 -0.83 -12.71
C VAL A 39 -18.51 -0.79 -11.50
N MET A 40 -18.24 -1.94 -10.88
CA MET A 40 -17.32 -2.05 -9.73
C MET A 40 -15.91 -1.59 -10.10
N VAL A 41 -15.34 -2.10 -11.20
CA VAL A 41 -14.00 -1.73 -11.66
C VAL A 41 -13.91 -0.26 -12.05
N ASP A 42 -14.91 0.27 -12.75
CA ASP A 42 -14.96 1.69 -13.12
C ASP A 42 -15.01 2.58 -11.87
N THR A 43 -15.76 2.18 -10.84
CA THR A 43 -15.83 2.88 -9.56
C THR A 43 -14.49 2.85 -8.84
N LEU A 44 -13.86 1.67 -8.76
CA LEU A 44 -12.56 1.51 -8.13
C LEU A 44 -11.48 2.36 -8.83
N LYS A 45 -11.43 2.37 -10.17
CA LYS A 45 -10.52 3.22 -10.95
C LYS A 45 -10.71 4.71 -10.62
N LYS A 46 -11.96 5.17 -10.52
CA LYS A 46 -12.24 6.56 -10.11
C LYS A 46 -11.78 6.86 -8.69
N THR A 47 -11.98 5.92 -7.76
CA THR A 47 -11.48 6.07 -6.39
C THR A 47 -9.96 6.17 -6.36
N VAL A 48 -9.24 5.34 -7.12
CA VAL A 48 -7.78 5.42 -7.24
C VAL A 48 -7.33 6.77 -7.78
N VAL A 49 -7.99 7.30 -8.81
CA VAL A 49 -7.72 8.64 -9.34
C VAL A 49 -7.91 9.69 -8.24
N LEU A 50 -9.04 9.69 -7.53
CA LEU A 50 -9.30 10.64 -6.44
C LEU A 50 -8.28 10.54 -5.30
N CYS A 51 -7.83 9.33 -4.97
CA CYS A 51 -6.78 9.13 -3.97
C CYS A 51 -5.42 9.65 -4.45
N LYS A 52 -5.07 9.47 -5.72
CA LYS A 52 -3.82 9.98 -6.32
C LYS A 52 -3.83 11.49 -6.52
N GLU A 53 -5.00 12.07 -6.83
CA GLU A 53 -5.22 13.52 -6.96
C GLU A 53 -5.35 14.24 -5.63
N GLY A 54 -5.46 13.49 -4.52
CA GLY A 54 -5.45 14.06 -3.18
C GLY A 54 -4.17 14.87 -2.96
N GLU A 55 -4.30 16.19 -2.85
CA GLU A 55 -3.17 17.05 -2.57
C GLU A 55 -2.49 16.63 -1.26
N GLU A 56 -1.17 16.42 -1.31
CA GLU A 56 -0.37 16.30 -0.11
C GLU A 56 -0.45 17.61 0.67
N LYS A 57 -1.33 17.63 1.68
CA LYS A 57 -1.43 18.77 2.57
C LYS A 57 -0.18 18.81 3.42
N HIS A 58 0.74 19.71 3.06
CA HIS A 58 1.90 19.99 3.88
C HIS A 58 1.46 20.51 5.25
N ILE A 59 1.77 19.72 6.28
CA ILE A 59 1.69 20.17 7.67
C ILE A 59 2.77 21.24 7.85
N SER A 60 2.39 22.42 8.33
CA SER A 60 3.36 23.47 8.62
C SER A 60 4.37 23.00 9.67
N ILE A 61 5.62 23.44 9.53
CA ILE A 61 6.70 23.09 10.48
C ILE A 61 6.31 23.48 11.92
N GLU A 62 5.62 24.62 12.07
CA GLU A 62 5.13 25.07 13.37
C GLU A 62 4.07 24.13 13.96
N LEU A 63 3.14 23.63 13.16
CA LEU A 63 2.13 22.68 13.62
C LEU A 63 2.77 21.36 14.04
N ARG A 64 3.75 20.87 13.25
CA ARG A 64 4.52 19.67 13.57
C ARG A 64 5.25 19.81 14.92
N ALA A 65 6.01 20.88 15.09
CA ALA A 65 6.77 21.13 16.32
C ALA A 65 5.85 21.25 17.55
N ARG A 66 4.68 21.89 17.39
CA ARG A 66 3.67 21.97 18.46
C ARG A 66 3.09 20.60 18.80
N LEU A 67 2.82 19.76 17.81
CA LEU A 67 2.33 18.40 17.99
C LEU A 67 3.36 17.54 18.72
N GLU A 68 4.61 17.56 18.28
CA GLU A 68 5.73 16.84 18.91
C GLU A 68 5.89 17.24 20.37
N SER A 69 5.91 18.53 20.67
CA SER A 69 6.02 19.03 22.05
C SER A 69 4.86 18.55 22.94
N ILE A 70 3.63 18.54 22.43
CA ILE A 70 2.46 18.06 23.17
C ILE A 70 2.55 16.54 23.40
N LEU A 71 2.93 15.78 22.37
CA LEU A 71 3.08 14.34 22.46
C LEU A 71 4.18 13.95 23.45
N GLU A 72 5.34 14.57 23.40
CA GLU A 72 6.43 14.35 24.35
C GLU A 72 6.02 14.66 25.79
N LYS A 73 5.33 15.78 26.00
CA LYS A 73 4.85 16.16 27.32
C LYS A 73 3.87 15.11 27.86
N LYS A 74 2.89 14.70 27.04
CA LYS A 74 1.90 13.69 27.40
C LYS A 74 2.53 12.32 27.62
N TRP A 75 3.54 11.98 26.84
CA TRP A 75 4.32 10.77 27.01
C TRP A 75 5.04 10.76 28.36
N LYS A 76 5.75 11.84 28.70
CA LYS A 76 6.43 11.97 30.00
C LYS A 76 5.45 11.99 31.18
N GLU A 77 4.30 12.63 31.06
CA GLU A 77 3.25 12.61 32.08
C GLU A 77 2.67 11.20 32.32
N ARG A 78 2.57 10.39 31.25
CA ARG A 78 1.95 9.06 31.31
C ARG A 78 2.93 7.94 31.62
N PHE A 79 4.15 8.02 31.11
CA PHE A 79 5.17 6.97 31.12
C PHE A 79 6.46 7.40 31.84
N GLY A 80 6.69 8.70 32.06
CA GLY A 80 7.88 9.22 32.73
C GLY A 80 7.90 9.07 34.25
N ASN A 81 6.92 8.38 34.84
CA ASN A 81 6.92 8.02 36.26
C ASN A 81 7.60 6.68 36.55
N GLU A 82 8.03 5.94 35.53
CA GLU A 82 8.85 4.73 35.69
C GLU A 82 10.12 4.90 34.86
N ALA A 83 11.10 5.60 35.44
CA ALA A 83 12.47 5.49 34.97
C ALA A 83 13.00 4.12 35.36
N ASP A 84 12.84 3.12 34.50
CA ASP A 84 13.83 2.06 34.34
C ASP A 84 13.70 1.42 32.94
N GLU A 85 14.66 1.77 32.10
CA GLU A 85 15.28 0.95 31.05
C GLU A 85 14.37 0.06 30.18
N GLN A 86 13.87 0.60 29.06
CA GLN A 86 13.93 -0.08 27.76
C GLN A 86 13.59 0.89 26.62
N THR A 87 14.62 1.33 25.91
CA THR A 87 14.51 1.83 24.53
C THR A 87 14.24 0.66 23.59
N PRO A 88 13.15 0.65 22.79
CA PRO A 88 13.09 -0.18 21.60
C PRO A 88 14.10 0.39 20.58
N PRO A 89 14.93 -0.44 19.95
CA PRO A 89 15.89 0.03 18.95
C PRO A 89 15.14 0.37 17.66
N ASP A 90 14.91 1.67 17.42
CA ASP A 90 14.79 2.19 16.06
C ASP A 90 16.20 2.43 15.51
N SER A 91 16.85 1.35 15.09
CA SER A 91 17.91 1.31 14.08
C SER A 91 18.51 -0.08 14.08
N GLU A 92 18.17 -0.88 13.07
CA GLU A 92 19.16 -1.42 12.13
C GLU A 92 18.42 -2.16 11.02
N GLU A 93 18.62 -1.65 9.81
CA GLU A 93 18.27 -2.32 8.58
C GLU A 93 18.94 -3.70 8.52
N ALA A 94 18.16 -4.70 8.12
CA ALA A 94 18.65 -5.79 7.30
C ALA A 94 17.58 -6.06 6.25
N VAL A 95 17.61 -5.28 5.18
CA VAL A 95 17.05 -5.75 3.91
C VAL A 95 17.84 -7.01 3.54
N PRO A 96 17.22 -8.18 3.39
CA PRO A 96 17.95 -9.35 2.93
C PRO A 96 18.44 -9.08 1.50
N ASP A 97 19.75 -9.23 1.29
CA ASP A 97 20.35 -9.30 -0.03
C ASP A 97 19.54 -10.26 -0.91
N VAL A 98 18.98 -9.70 -1.98
CA VAL A 98 18.46 -10.49 -3.10
C VAL A 98 19.68 -11.11 -3.78
N GLU A 99 19.93 -12.39 -3.52
CA GLU A 99 20.87 -13.14 -4.33
C GLU A 99 20.24 -13.34 -5.72
N ASP A 100 20.65 -12.47 -6.64
CA ASP A 100 20.47 -12.61 -8.07
C ASP A 100 21.22 -13.87 -8.52
N SER A 101 20.53 -15.02 -8.51
CA SER A 101 20.99 -16.22 -9.18
C SER A 101 20.62 -16.14 -10.66
N ASP A 102 21.38 -15.32 -11.39
CA ASP A 102 21.58 -15.50 -12.83
C ASP A 102 22.35 -16.80 -13.03
N SER A 103 21.62 -17.89 -13.26
CA SER A 103 22.17 -19.10 -13.89
C SER A 103 21.73 -19.10 -15.34
N GLY A 104 22.48 -18.38 -16.17
CA GLY A 104 22.66 -18.78 -17.55
C GLY A 104 23.42 -20.10 -17.60
N ASP A 105 22.79 -21.14 -18.14
CA ASP A 105 23.50 -22.29 -18.69
C ASP A 105 23.14 -22.39 -20.18
N GLU A 106 24.12 -22.04 -21.01
CA GLU A 106 24.11 -22.31 -22.44
C GLU A 106 24.13 -23.82 -22.69
N LYS A 107 23.05 -24.36 -23.26
CA LYS A 107 23.17 -25.30 -24.39
C LYS A 107 21.89 -25.50 -25.19
#